data_AF-A0A8S7Y6W6-F1
#
_entry.id   AF-A0A8S7Y6W6-F1
#
_cell.length_a   1.000
_cell.length_b   1.000
_cell.length_c   1.000
_cell.angle_alpha   90.00
_cell.angle_beta   90.00
_cell.angle_gamma   90.00
#
_symmetry.space_group_name_H-M   'P 1'
#
loop_
_entity.id
_entity.type
_entity.pdbx_description
1 polymer ?
#
loop_
_entity_poly.entity_id
_entity_poly.type
_entity_poly.pdbx_seq_one_letter_code
_entity_poly.pdbx_strand_id
1 'polypeptide(L)'
;MWMLKKGFTLALLVLFSLPATAGLSLEETARKVIIGFQQEDAQLINSLIDKKTGLYVLFHRGASMDVENFKSIDFKTPVPEYLLWPSAGEHIPRDEEFDKKTIPEFDCERGWNKHGYFISSSDTHHKVSRNLVFTQMFGSPRNTISDAQIAAARRMEYGAVRVVAAPEKGSDGLVFYLSQLYGYDTDWYLTVVDQIGDCGA
;
A
#
# COMPACT_ATOMS: atom_id res chain seq x y z
N MET A 1 8.93 -69.65 -35.57
CA MET A 1 8.23 -69.12 -34.38
C MET A 1 9.31 -68.89 -33.34
N TRP A 2 9.57 -67.70 -32.80
CA TRP A 2 8.66 -66.67 -32.32
C TRP A 2 9.45 -65.35 -32.25
N MET A 3 8.92 -64.28 -32.85
CA MET A 3 9.47 -62.92 -32.70
C MET A 3 8.89 -62.30 -31.42
N LEU A 4 9.74 -61.81 -30.51
CA LEU A 4 9.31 -60.84 -29.48
C LEU A 4 9.92 -59.48 -29.81
N LYS A 5 9.15 -58.63 -30.49
CA LYS A 5 9.38 -57.18 -30.54
C LYS A 5 8.91 -56.59 -29.21
N LYS A 6 9.83 -56.11 -28.38
CA LYS A 6 9.49 -55.24 -27.23
C LYS A 6 9.32 -53.81 -27.74
N GLY A 7 8.07 -53.38 -27.88
CA GLY A 7 7.74 -51.97 -28.08
C GLY A 7 7.89 -51.23 -26.75
N PHE A 8 8.81 -50.29 -26.67
CA PHE A 8 8.84 -49.28 -25.61
C PHE A 8 7.86 -48.18 -26.00
N THR A 9 6.69 -48.18 -25.38
CA THR A 9 5.75 -47.06 -25.48
C THR A 9 6.25 -45.95 -24.56
N LEU A 10 6.90 -44.93 -25.13
CA LEU A 10 7.27 -43.72 -24.41
C LEU A 10 5.99 -42.90 -24.17
N ALA A 11 5.47 -42.91 -22.95
CA ALA A 11 4.40 -42.02 -22.55
C ALA A 11 4.95 -40.59 -22.48
N LEU A 12 4.57 -39.75 -23.44
CA LEU A 12 4.90 -38.32 -23.44
C LEU A 12 4.09 -37.64 -22.32
N LEU A 13 4.74 -37.35 -21.20
CA LEU A 13 4.19 -36.48 -20.16
C LEU A 13 4.13 -35.05 -20.72
N VAL A 14 2.95 -34.63 -21.15
CA VAL A 14 2.66 -33.23 -21.44
C VAL A 14 2.61 -32.49 -20.10
N LEU A 15 3.74 -31.90 -19.73
CA LEU A 15 3.81 -30.91 -18.66
C LEU A 15 3.03 -29.68 -19.13
N PHE A 16 1.77 -29.57 -18.72
CA PHE A 16 1.07 -28.29 -18.74
C PHE A 16 1.78 -27.38 -17.74
N SER A 17 2.67 -26.53 -18.24
CA SER A 17 3.14 -25.37 -17.50
C SER A 17 1.93 -24.48 -17.24
N LEU A 18 1.37 -24.54 -16.04
CA LEU A 18 0.51 -23.49 -15.53
C LEU A 18 1.26 -22.16 -15.72
N PRO A 19 0.64 -21.11 -16.29
CA PRO A 19 1.28 -19.81 -16.34
C PRO A 19 1.62 -19.43 -14.90
N ALA A 20 2.90 -19.24 -14.62
CA ALA A 20 3.31 -18.55 -13.42
C ALA A 20 2.60 -17.19 -13.49
N THR A 21 1.60 -16.98 -12.66
CA THR A 21 1.05 -15.64 -12.43
C THR A 21 2.19 -14.86 -11.82
N ALA A 22 2.97 -14.19 -12.65
CA ALA A 22 4.00 -13.27 -12.19
C ALA A 22 3.29 -12.24 -11.31
N GLY A 23 3.80 -12.05 -10.10
CA GLY A 23 3.25 -11.05 -9.20
C GLY A 23 3.28 -9.66 -9.84
N LEU A 24 2.39 -8.79 -9.38
CA LEU A 24 2.31 -7.43 -9.90
C LEU A 24 3.62 -6.69 -9.63
N SER A 25 4.10 -5.92 -10.62
CA SER A 25 5.23 -5.03 -10.36
C SER A 25 4.84 -3.95 -9.34
N LEU A 26 5.86 -3.30 -8.77
CA LEU A 26 5.65 -2.19 -7.84
C LEU A 26 4.84 -1.07 -8.49
N GLU A 27 5.19 -0.69 -9.71
CA GLU A 27 4.53 0.37 -10.49
C GLU A 27 3.12 -0.03 -10.90
N GLU A 28 2.90 -1.29 -11.30
CA GLU A 28 1.56 -1.78 -11.63
C GLU A 28 0.66 -1.77 -10.38
N THR A 29 1.19 -2.19 -9.23
CA THR A 29 0.46 -2.14 -7.95
C THR A 29 0.16 -0.70 -7.56
N ALA A 30 1.13 0.20 -7.64
CA ALA A 30 0.95 1.62 -7.37
C ALA A 30 -0.13 2.24 -8.28
N ARG A 31 -0.12 1.91 -9.57
CA ARG A 31 -1.14 2.36 -10.52
C ARG A 31 -2.52 1.84 -10.16
N LYS A 32 -2.65 0.57 -9.77
CA LYS A 32 -3.94 0.00 -9.34
C LYS A 32 -4.47 0.66 -8.08
N VAL A 33 -3.62 1.01 -7.11
CA VAL A 33 -4.03 1.80 -5.95
C VAL A 33 -4.55 3.17 -6.39
N ILE A 34 -3.81 3.89 -7.25
CA ILE A 34 -4.22 5.19 -7.79
C ILE A 34 -5.59 5.09 -8.47
N ILE A 35 -5.78 4.11 -9.36
CA ILE A 35 -7.06 3.87 -10.05
C ILE A 35 -8.18 3.60 -9.04
N GLY A 36 -7.92 2.74 -8.05
CA GLY A 36 -8.92 2.37 -7.05
C GLY A 36 -9.38 3.55 -6.20
N PHE A 37 -8.49 4.46 -5.82
CA PHE A 37 -8.87 5.69 -5.11
C PHE A 37 -9.58 6.70 -6.03
N GLN A 38 -9.12 6.87 -7.27
CA GLN A 38 -9.76 7.78 -8.24
C GLN A 38 -11.20 7.38 -8.57
N GLN A 39 -11.46 6.08 -8.62
CA GLN A 39 -12.76 5.52 -8.99
C GLN A 39 -13.60 5.11 -7.77
N GLU A 40 -13.08 5.29 -6.56
CA GLU A 40 -13.68 4.77 -5.32
C GLU A 40 -14.00 3.25 -5.41
N ASP A 41 -13.16 2.50 -6.12
CA ASP A 41 -13.32 1.05 -6.32
C ASP A 41 -12.79 0.29 -5.11
N ALA A 42 -13.67 0.11 -4.13
CA ALA A 42 -13.39 -0.67 -2.93
C ALA A 42 -13.00 -2.12 -3.25
N GLN A 43 -13.54 -2.73 -4.32
CA GLN A 43 -13.20 -4.11 -4.66
C GLN A 43 -11.75 -4.21 -5.11
N LEU A 44 -11.30 -3.29 -5.96
CA LEU A 44 -9.91 -3.22 -6.41
C LEU A 44 -8.98 -2.97 -5.23
N ILE A 45 -9.22 -1.95 -4.40
CA ILE A 45 -8.35 -1.66 -3.26
C ILE A 45 -8.30 -2.82 -2.27
N ASN A 46 -9.44 -3.41 -1.93
CA ASN A 46 -9.50 -4.54 -1.01
C ASN A 46 -8.80 -5.79 -1.56
N SER A 47 -8.65 -5.93 -2.88
CA SER A 47 -7.85 -7.00 -3.47
C SER A 47 -6.34 -6.83 -3.28
N LEU A 48 -5.88 -5.61 -2.99
CA LEU A 48 -4.47 -5.26 -2.77
C LEU A 48 -4.09 -5.28 -1.27
N ILE A 49 -5.05 -5.50 -0.37
CA ILE A 49 -4.83 -5.54 1.08
C ILE A 49 -4.66 -6.99 1.53
N ASP A 50 -3.52 -7.28 2.16
CA ASP A 50 -3.31 -8.59 2.82
C ASP A 50 -4.24 -8.74 4.02
N LYS A 51 -5.01 -9.84 4.09
CA LYS A 51 -6.02 -10.06 5.15
C LYS A 51 -5.39 -10.17 6.54
N LYS A 52 -4.16 -10.68 6.63
CA LYS A 52 -3.49 -10.87 7.93
C LYS A 52 -2.98 -9.55 8.48
N THR A 53 -2.34 -8.74 7.64
CA THR A 53 -1.73 -7.46 7.99
C THR A 53 -2.77 -6.34 8.06
N GLY A 54 -3.73 -6.34 7.14
CA GLY A 54 -4.69 -5.26 6.95
C GLY A 54 -4.04 -4.00 6.35
N LEU A 55 -4.84 -2.94 6.30
CA LEU A 55 -4.43 -1.60 5.89
C LEU A 55 -4.38 -0.70 7.12
N TYR A 56 -3.26 0.00 7.31
CA TYR A 56 -3.16 1.09 8.27
C TYR A 56 -3.58 2.40 7.60
N VAL A 57 -4.40 3.19 8.29
CA VAL A 57 -4.73 4.55 7.87
C VAL A 57 -4.18 5.50 8.92
N LEU A 58 -3.34 6.43 8.48
CA LEU A 58 -2.75 7.49 9.29
C LEU A 58 -3.49 8.79 9.01
N PHE A 59 -3.84 9.51 10.06
CA PHE A 59 -4.51 10.82 10.00
C PHE A 59 -4.23 11.62 11.28
N HIS A 60 -4.61 12.89 11.33
CA HIS A 60 -4.33 13.76 12.46
C HIS A 60 -5.59 14.13 13.24
N ARG A 61 -5.68 13.76 14.52
CA ARG A 61 -6.71 14.35 15.41
C ARG A 61 -6.06 15.45 16.24
N GLY A 62 -6.23 16.68 15.78
CA GLY A 62 -5.52 17.84 16.32
C GLY A 62 -4.00 17.69 16.17
N ALA A 63 -3.25 17.93 17.25
CA ALA A 63 -1.79 17.85 17.21
C ALA A 63 -1.22 16.41 17.23
N SER A 64 -2.07 15.38 17.37
CA SER A 64 -1.63 13.97 17.41
C SER A 64 -1.91 13.28 16.09
N MET A 65 -1.01 12.38 15.67
CA MET A 65 -1.25 11.48 14.55
C MET A 65 -1.83 10.17 15.11
N ASP A 66 -3.03 9.85 14.65
CA ASP A 66 -3.70 8.61 14.97
C ASP A 66 -3.42 7.55 13.91
N VAL A 67 -3.61 6.30 14.31
CA VAL A 67 -3.43 5.13 13.45
C VAL A 67 -4.54 4.13 13.70
N GLU A 68 -5.24 3.78 12.64
CA GLU A 68 -6.26 2.72 12.64
C GLU A 68 -5.87 1.60 11.68
N ASN A 69 -6.22 0.35 12.01
CA ASN A 69 -5.94 -0.82 11.17
C ASN A 69 -7.24 -1.51 10.77
N PHE A 70 -7.44 -1.67 9.47
CA PHE A 70 -8.64 -2.24 8.88
C PHE A 70 -8.33 -3.47 8.07
N LYS A 71 -9.30 -4.37 7.93
CA LYS A 71 -9.20 -5.54 7.03
C LYS A 71 -9.68 -5.25 5.62
N SER A 72 -10.43 -4.17 5.45
CA SER A 72 -10.98 -3.70 4.20
C SER A 72 -11.39 -2.23 4.35
N ILE A 73 -11.44 -1.52 3.25
CA ILE A 73 -12.01 -0.17 3.17
C ILE A 73 -13.41 -0.19 2.58
N ASP A 74 -14.18 0.83 2.92
CA ASP A 74 -15.41 1.24 2.26
C ASP A 74 -15.33 2.74 2.01
N PHE A 75 -15.31 3.15 0.74
CA PHE A 75 -15.22 4.56 0.36
C PHE A 75 -16.40 5.41 0.87
N LYS A 76 -17.53 4.78 1.20
CA LYS A 76 -18.70 5.46 1.80
C LYS A 76 -18.51 5.79 3.27
N THR A 77 -17.53 5.15 3.92
CA THR A 77 -17.21 5.36 5.33
C THR A 77 -15.78 5.90 5.42
N PRO A 78 -15.59 7.23 5.28
CA PRO A 78 -14.28 7.85 5.38
C PRO A 78 -13.62 7.58 6.73
N VAL A 79 -12.29 7.48 6.71
CA VAL A 79 -11.47 7.38 7.90
C VAL A 79 -10.41 8.48 7.86
N PRO A 80 -10.43 9.40 8.85
CA PRO A 80 -11.44 9.57 9.90
C PRO A 80 -12.78 10.04 9.33
N GLU A 81 -13.85 9.95 10.13
CA GLU A 81 -15.23 10.20 9.68
C GLU A 81 -15.48 11.61 9.11
N TYR A 82 -14.63 12.57 9.43
CA TYR A 82 -14.74 13.96 9.00
C TYR A 82 -13.93 14.28 7.72
N LEU A 83 -13.06 13.38 7.27
CA LEU A 83 -12.13 13.64 6.18
C LEU A 83 -12.39 12.70 5.01
N LEU A 84 -12.69 13.26 3.85
CA LEU A 84 -12.87 12.47 2.63
C LEU A 84 -11.61 11.67 2.29
N TRP A 85 -11.79 10.56 1.58
CA TRP A 85 -10.66 9.79 1.08
C TRP A 85 -9.80 10.65 0.12
N PRO A 86 -8.47 10.48 0.15
CA PRO A 86 -7.58 11.26 -0.68
C PRO A 86 -7.71 10.83 -2.14
N SER A 87 -7.44 11.75 -3.06
CA SER A 87 -7.51 11.49 -4.51
C SER A 87 -6.19 11.82 -5.18
N ALA A 88 -5.84 11.01 -6.18
CA ALA A 88 -4.66 11.15 -7.02
C ALA A 88 -4.88 12.06 -8.26
N GLY A 89 -5.98 12.80 -8.32
CA GLY A 89 -6.38 13.58 -9.50
C GLY A 89 -7.05 12.72 -10.58
N GLU A 90 -7.18 13.21 -11.82
CA GLU A 90 -7.88 12.46 -12.90
C GLU A 90 -6.95 11.60 -13.76
N HIS A 91 -5.66 11.94 -13.81
CA HIS A 91 -4.69 11.26 -14.68
C HIS A 91 -4.21 9.94 -14.07
N ILE A 92 -4.09 8.92 -14.91
CA ILE A 92 -3.52 7.62 -14.55
C ILE A 92 -2.08 7.61 -15.09
N PRO A 93 -1.05 7.52 -14.25
CA PRO A 93 0.34 7.55 -14.72
C PRO A 93 0.64 6.34 -15.59
N ARG A 94 1.69 6.42 -16.42
CA ARG A 94 2.43 5.28 -17.00
C ARG A 94 3.67 4.95 -16.14
N ASP A 95 4.36 3.84 -16.43
CA ASP A 95 5.51 3.41 -15.61
C ASP A 95 6.65 4.44 -15.62
N GLU A 96 6.92 5.02 -16.78
CA GLU A 96 7.97 6.03 -16.96
C GLU A 96 7.67 7.38 -16.29
N GLU A 97 6.42 7.61 -15.87
CA GLU A 97 6.01 8.83 -15.16
C GLU A 97 6.28 8.76 -13.66
N PHE A 98 6.60 7.58 -13.12
CA PHE A 98 7.01 7.45 -11.72
C PHE A 98 8.47 7.91 -11.55
N ASP A 99 8.66 9.07 -10.93
CA ASP A 99 9.98 9.55 -10.52
C ASP A 99 10.43 8.80 -9.24
N LYS A 100 11.58 8.12 -9.34
CA LYS A 100 12.18 7.34 -8.25
C LYS A 100 13.33 8.03 -7.53
N LYS A 101 13.69 9.24 -7.98
CA LYS A 101 14.85 10.00 -7.49
C LYS A 101 14.41 11.15 -6.60
N THR A 102 13.26 11.75 -6.90
CA THR A 102 12.72 12.88 -6.15
C THR A 102 11.86 12.40 -4.99
N ILE A 103 12.06 13.00 -3.82
CA ILE A 103 11.18 12.83 -2.66
C ILE A 103 10.37 14.13 -2.51
N PRO A 104 9.05 14.11 -2.80
CA PRO A 104 8.21 15.28 -2.63
C PRO A 104 7.90 15.51 -1.15
N GLU A 105 7.83 16.79 -0.77
CA GLU A 105 7.51 17.24 0.58
C GLU A 105 6.19 18.01 0.54
N PHE A 106 5.33 17.73 1.53
CA PHE A 106 4.06 18.42 1.72
C PHE A 106 4.17 19.35 2.91
N ASP A 107 3.72 20.58 2.72
CA ASP A 107 3.59 21.59 3.75
C ASP A 107 2.12 22.02 3.85
N CYS A 108 1.59 22.13 5.06
CA CYS A 108 0.17 22.40 5.28
C CYS A 108 -0.29 23.77 4.75
N GLU A 109 0.60 24.76 4.66
CA GLU A 109 0.24 26.09 4.16
C GLU A 109 0.49 26.21 2.66
N ARG A 110 1.52 25.52 2.15
CA ARG A 110 2.02 25.68 0.78
C ARG A 110 1.65 24.53 -0.15
N GLY A 111 1.16 23.42 0.40
CA GLY A 111 0.93 22.17 -0.30
C GLY A 111 2.23 21.49 -0.70
N TRP A 112 2.16 20.71 -1.78
CA TRP A 112 3.31 20.00 -2.31
C TRP A 112 4.35 20.93 -2.93
N ASN A 113 5.63 20.70 -2.61
CA ASN A 113 6.74 21.39 -3.28
C ASN A 113 7.02 20.88 -4.71
N LYS A 114 6.48 19.71 -5.06
CA LYS A 114 6.62 19.02 -6.36
C LYS A 114 5.33 18.30 -6.70
N HIS A 115 4.89 18.40 -7.96
CA HIS A 115 3.72 17.70 -8.48
C HIS A 115 4.16 16.55 -9.41
N GLY A 116 3.33 15.51 -9.50
CA GLY A 116 3.60 14.30 -10.28
C GLY A 116 3.42 13.03 -9.45
N TYR A 117 4.07 11.96 -9.91
CA TYR A 117 3.98 10.63 -9.30
C TYR A 117 5.37 10.18 -8.87
N PHE A 118 5.51 9.82 -7.60
CA PHE A 118 6.80 9.53 -7.00
C PHE A 118 6.78 8.20 -6.28
N ILE A 119 7.87 7.42 -6.42
CA ILE A 119 8.06 6.15 -5.74
C ILE A 119 9.42 6.18 -5.05
N SER A 120 9.44 6.17 -3.72
CA SER A 120 10.67 6.27 -2.95
C SER A 120 10.86 5.09 -2.00
N SER A 121 11.97 4.37 -2.16
CA SER A 121 12.45 3.34 -1.26
C SER A 121 13.49 3.84 -0.24
N SER A 122 14.02 5.05 -0.45
CA SER A 122 14.94 5.71 0.48
C SER A 122 14.22 6.50 1.57
N ASP A 123 12.91 6.68 1.42
CA ASP A 123 12.08 7.44 2.35
C ASP A 123 11.65 6.57 3.55
N THR A 124 12.56 6.35 4.49
CA THR A 124 12.31 5.48 5.66
C THR A 124 11.45 6.18 6.70
N HIS A 125 10.13 6.01 6.58
CA HIS A 125 9.15 6.51 7.53
C HIS A 125 8.54 5.38 8.37
N HIS A 126 8.90 5.34 9.66
CA HIS A 126 8.31 4.43 10.65
C HIS A 126 7.04 5.01 11.29
N LYS A 127 6.15 5.63 10.50
CA LYS A 127 5.00 6.38 11.03
C LYS A 127 4.03 5.47 11.77
N VAL A 128 3.70 4.30 11.23
CA VAL A 128 2.76 3.36 11.87
C VAL A 128 3.33 2.87 13.20
N SER A 129 4.54 2.32 13.20
CA SER A 129 5.10 1.75 14.43
C SER A 129 5.38 2.80 15.51
N ARG A 130 5.78 4.02 15.13
CA ARG A 130 5.94 5.14 16.07
C ARG A 130 4.63 5.56 16.70
N ASN A 131 3.55 5.68 15.91
CA ASN A 131 2.25 6.06 16.46
C ASN A 131 1.64 4.94 17.31
N LEU A 132 1.86 3.67 16.95
CA LEU A 132 1.46 2.54 17.82
C LEU A 132 2.17 2.59 19.18
N VAL A 133 3.46 2.93 19.23
CA VAL A 133 4.20 3.14 20.48
C VAL A 133 3.62 4.33 21.27
N PHE A 134 3.32 5.44 20.57
CA PHE A 134 2.71 6.61 21.21
C PHE A 134 1.35 6.25 21.83
N THR A 135 0.47 5.57 21.10
CA THR A 135 -0.83 5.10 21.59
C THR A 135 -0.68 4.10 22.74
N GLN A 136 0.34 3.23 22.71
CA GLN A 136 0.63 2.32 23.82
C GLN A 136 0.97 3.09 25.11
N MET A 137 1.74 4.19 25.00
CA MET A 137 2.20 4.97 26.15
C MET A 137 1.16 5.97 26.68
N PHE A 138 0.41 6.60 25.77
CA PHE A 138 -0.43 7.77 26.08
C PHE A 138 -1.90 7.59 25.72
N GLY A 139 -2.27 6.49 25.06
CA GLY A 139 -3.64 6.19 24.66
C GLY A 139 -4.55 5.82 25.83
N SER A 140 -5.84 5.71 25.54
CA SER A 140 -6.83 5.28 26.53
C SER A 140 -6.50 3.87 27.06
N PRO A 141 -6.71 3.57 28.37
CA PRO A 141 -6.53 2.22 28.92
C PRO A 141 -7.34 1.12 28.23
N ARG A 142 -8.36 1.49 27.44
CA ARG A 142 -9.17 0.56 26.64
C ARG A 142 -8.52 0.16 25.30
N ASN A 143 -7.53 0.93 24.83
CA ASN A 143 -6.83 0.69 23.58
C ASN A 143 -5.45 0.10 23.87
N THR A 144 -5.41 -1.17 24.26
CA THR A 144 -4.15 -1.86 24.58
C THR A 144 -3.43 -2.29 23.31
N ILE A 145 -2.43 -1.51 22.89
CA ILE A 145 -1.49 -1.91 21.84
C ILE A 145 -0.45 -2.86 22.44
N SER A 146 -0.29 -4.03 21.82
CA SER A 146 0.71 -5.03 22.22
C SER A 146 2.07 -4.81 21.54
N ASP A 147 3.14 -5.25 22.18
CA ASP A 147 4.48 -5.25 21.60
C ASP A 147 4.56 -6.08 20.31
N ALA A 148 3.74 -7.13 20.21
CA ALA A 148 3.62 -7.94 19.01
C ALA A 148 3.06 -7.15 17.82
N GLN A 149 2.08 -6.27 18.05
CA GLN A 149 1.55 -5.37 17.01
C GLN A 149 2.61 -4.36 16.57
N ILE A 150 3.34 -3.74 17.51
CA ILE A 150 4.42 -2.80 17.18
C ILE A 150 5.53 -3.51 16.39
N ALA A 151 5.92 -4.72 16.79
CA ALA A 151 6.93 -5.50 16.10
C ALA A 151 6.47 -5.97 14.71
N ALA A 152 5.17 -6.22 14.52
CA ALA A 152 4.61 -6.53 13.20
C ALA A 152 4.60 -5.28 12.30
N ALA A 153 4.21 -4.12 12.82
CA ALA A 153 4.24 -2.85 12.09
C ALA A 153 5.67 -2.50 11.65
N ARG A 154 6.68 -2.62 12.53
CA ARG A 154 8.09 -2.40 12.17
C ARG A 154 8.57 -3.32 11.04
N ARG A 155 8.13 -4.58 11.04
CA ARG A 155 8.46 -5.54 9.98
C ARG A 155 7.78 -5.19 8.66
N MET A 156 6.53 -4.74 8.69
CA MET A 156 5.81 -4.28 7.50
C MET A 156 6.44 -3.00 6.91
N GLU A 157 6.89 -2.08 7.76
CA GLU A 157 7.58 -0.85 7.35
C GLU A 157 8.99 -1.12 6.80
N TYR A 158 9.60 -2.26 7.19
CA TYR A 158 10.92 -2.63 6.71
C TYR A 158 10.87 -3.02 5.23
N GLY A 159 11.44 -2.17 4.38
CA GLY A 159 11.38 -2.35 2.92
C GLY A 159 10.07 -1.87 2.29
N ALA A 160 9.22 -1.16 3.06
CA ALA A 160 8.07 -0.47 2.49
C ALA A 160 8.53 0.64 1.55
N VAL A 161 7.80 0.83 0.46
CA VAL A 161 8.04 1.89 -0.52
C VAL A 161 6.92 2.90 -0.41
N ARG A 162 7.28 4.17 -0.26
CA ARG A 162 6.31 5.26 -0.27
C ARG A 162 5.97 5.63 -1.71
N VAL A 163 4.68 5.77 -1.97
CA VAL A 163 4.16 6.28 -3.24
C VAL A 163 3.39 7.57 -2.98
N VAL A 164 3.62 8.56 -3.83
CA VAL A 164 2.95 9.86 -3.78
C VAL A 164 2.37 10.17 -5.14
N ALA A 165 1.07 10.43 -5.21
CA ALA A 165 0.43 11.08 -6.34
C ALA A 165 0.02 12.50 -5.92
N ALA A 166 0.79 13.49 -6.38
CA ALA A 166 0.60 14.89 -6.06
C ALA A 166 0.06 15.63 -7.29
N PRO A 167 -1.27 15.77 -7.45
CA PRO A 167 -1.84 16.47 -8.59
C PRO A 167 -1.51 17.97 -8.54
N GLU A 168 -1.50 18.62 -9.71
CA GLU A 168 -1.24 20.08 -9.78
C GLU A 168 -2.40 20.92 -9.20
N LYS A 169 -3.62 20.37 -9.18
CA LYS A 169 -4.84 21.04 -8.72
C LYS A 169 -5.82 20.04 -8.11
N GLY A 170 -6.64 20.51 -7.16
CA GLY A 170 -7.90 19.86 -6.79
C GLY A 170 -7.87 18.89 -5.61
N SER A 171 -6.70 18.49 -5.10
CA SER A 171 -6.60 17.72 -3.84
C SER A 171 -5.20 17.85 -3.22
N ASP A 172 -5.09 17.48 -1.94
CA ASP A 172 -3.81 17.32 -1.25
C ASP A 172 -3.04 16.07 -1.72
N GLY A 173 -3.53 15.37 -2.74
CA GLY A 173 -2.92 14.17 -3.30
C GLY A 173 -3.21 12.91 -2.51
N LEU A 174 -2.60 11.82 -2.96
CA LEU A 174 -2.70 10.48 -2.38
C LEU A 174 -1.31 10.01 -1.97
N VAL A 175 -1.13 9.73 -0.69
CA VAL A 175 0.11 9.16 -0.14
C VAL A 175 -0.21 7.78 0.43
N PHE A 176 0.58 6.79 0.01
CA PHE A 176 0.41 5.42 0.47
C PHE A 176 1.73 4.68 0.46
N TYR A 177 1.74 3.50 1.09
CA TYR A 177 2.91 2.65 1.17
C TYR A 177 2.56 1.25 0.67
N LEU A 178 3.49 0.71 -0.10
CA LEU A 178 3.46 -0.66 -0.58
C LEU A 178 4.55 -1.46 0.12
N SER A 179 4.22 -2.63 0.63
CA SER A 179 5.19 -3.52 1.28
C SER A 179 5.17 -4.92 0.67
N GLN A 180 6.35 -5.54 0.61
CA GLN A 180 6.47 -6.97 0.39
C GLN A 180 6.38 -7.69 1.75
N LEU A 181 5.31 -8.43 1.97
CA LEU A 181 5.01 -9.02 3.29
C LEU A 181 5.57 -10.43 3.49
N TYR A 182 5.86 -11.12 2.39
CA TYR A 182 6.30 -12.51 2.39
C TYR A 182 7.62 -12.59 1.61
N GLY A 183 8.72 -12.97 2.28
CA GLY A 183 10.10 -12.82 1.77
C GLY A 183 10.49 -13.65 0.51
N TYR A 184 9.54 -14.36 -0.10
CA TYR A 184 9.71 -15.05 -1.39
C TYR A 184 8.71 -14.59 -2.46
N ASP A 185 7.73 -13.74 -2.10
CA ASP A 185 6.74 -13.23 -3.04
C ASP A 185 7.26 -11.97 -3.73
N THR A 186 6.96 -11.87 -5.02
CA THR A 186 7.11 -10.63 -5.79
C THR A 186 5.98 -9.63 -5.53
N ASP A 187 4.94 -10.07 -4.81
CA ASP A 187 3.71 -9.29 -4.65
C ASP A 187 3.88 -8.12 -3.69
N TRP A 188 3.36 -6.98 -4.14
CA TRP A 188 3.26 -5.76 -3.38
C TRP A 188 1.85 -5.60 -2.83
N TYR A 189 1.77 -5.30 -1.54
CA TYR A 189 0.50 -5.11 -0.84
C TYR A 189 0.36 -3.65 -0.42
N LEU A 190 -0.85 -3.12 -0.54
CA LEU A 190 -1.20 -1.83 0.07
C LEU A 190 -1.28 -2.01 1.59
N THR A 191 -0.37 -1.37 2.31
CA THR A 191 -0.23 -1.54 3.76
C THR A 191 -0.53 -0.27 4.55
N VAL A 192 -0.31 0.91 3.96
CA VAL A 192 -0.57 2.19 4.62
C VAL A 192 -1.18 3.19 3.65
N VAL A 193 -2.19 3.94 4.11
CA VAL A 193 -2.68 5.17 3.49
C VAL A 193 -2.42 6.30 4.48
N ASP A 194 -1.80 7.38 4.01
CA ASP A 194 -1.39 8.51 4.82
C ASP A 194 -2.19 9.75 4.40
N GLN A 195 -3.17 10.12 5.23
CA GLN A 195 -4.07 11.25 5.03
C GLN A 195 -3.37 12.58 5.35
N ILE A 196 -2.33 12.90 4.59
CA ILE A 196 -1.44 14.05 4.82
C ILE A 196 -2.13 15.42 4.77
N GLY A 197 -3.33 15.52 4.16
CA GLY A 197 -4.14 16.73 4.13
C GLY A 197 -4.78 17.07 5.48
N ASP A 198 -4.73 16.15 6.44
CA ASP A 198 -5.16 16.40 7.80
C ASP A 198 -4.09 17.19 8.57
N CYS A 199 -4.09 18.50 8.39
CA CYS A 199 -3.13 19.40 9.03
C CYS A 199 -3.47 19.75 10.49
N GLY A 200 -4.41 19.01 11.11
CA GLY A 200 -4.71 19.13 12.53
C GLY A 200 -5.40 20.44 12.92
N ALA A 201 -6.45 20.82 12.17
CA ALA A 201 -7.29 21.98 12.48
C ALA A 201 -7.96 21.89 13.88
#